data_AF-A0A0B6YKV5-F1
#
_entry.id   AF-A0A0B6YKV5-F1
#
_cell.length_a   1.000
_cell.length_b   1.000
_cell.length_c   1.000
_cell.angle_alpha   90.00
_cell.angle_beta   90.00
_cell.angle_gamma   90.00
#
_symmetry.space_group_name_H-M   'P 1'
#
loop_
_entity.id
_entity.type
_entity.pdbx_description
1 polymer ?
#
loop_
_entity_poly.entity_id
_entity_poly.type
_entity_poly.pdbx_seq_one_letter_code
_entity_poly.pdbx_strand_id
1 'polypeptide(L)'
;VTIPTLHMNMLFSSSCWSTDPHNLPYIQYVHTGADIIWYCIPKSQNSRFRTAMSELTPSLITHKPRWLKEDCVMVNPQLLREKGVKVDR
;
A
#
# COMPACT_ATOMS: atom_id res chain seq x y z
N VAL A 1 5.75 -10.38 14.00
CA VAL A 1 6.93 -10.83 13.22
C VAL A 1 8.17 -10.28 13.88
N THR A 2 9.19 -11.11 14.15
CA THR A 2 10.42 -10.70 14.88
C THR A 2 11.69 -10.94 14.09
N ILE A 3 11.62 -11.69 12.98
CA ILE A 3 12.76 -11.99 12.11
C ILE A 3 12.62 -11.09 10.87
N PRO A 4 13.64 -10.29 10.52
CA PRO A 4 13.61 -9.46 9.32
C PRO A 4 13.49 -10.28 8.03
N THR A 5 12.80 -9.72 7.04
CA THR A 5 12.73 -10.26 5.68
C THR A 5 13.70 -9.52 4.75
N LEU A 6 14.27 -10.23 3.78
CA LEU A 6 15.14 -9.65 2.76
C LEU A 6 14.37 -9.43 1.46
N HIS A 7 14.45 -8.22 0.91
CA HIS A 7 13.88 -7.87 -0.40
C HIS A 7 15.01 -7.63 -1.41
N MET A 8 14.96 -8.35 -2.55
CA MET A 8 15.89 -8.19 -3.68
C MET A 8 15.10 -7.73 -4.90
N ASN A 9 15.32 -6.49 -5.32
CA ASN A 9 14.53 -5.81 -6.34
C ASN A 9 15.38 -5.47 -7.58
N MET A 10 14.71 -5.27 -8.72
CA MET A 10 15.28 -4.74 -9.96
C MET A 10 14.52 -3.49 -10.42
N LEU A 11 14.93 -2.90 -11.53
CA LEU A 11 14.22 -1.76 -12.12
C LEU A 11 12.73 -2.12 -12.35
N PHE A 12 11.84 -1.26 -11.85
CA PHE A 12 10.38 -1.43 -11.89
C PHE A 12 9.79 -2.56 -11.03
N SER A 13 10.57 -3.20 -10.15
CA SER A 13 9.99 -3.98 -9.07
C SER A 13 9.07 -3.10 -8.21
N SER A 14 7.82 -3.53 -8.03
CA SER A 14 6.80 -2.77 -7.33
C SER A 14 5.98 -3.66 -6.40
N SER A 15 5.55 -3.11 -5.27
CA SER A 15 4.62 -3.75 -4.34
C SER A 15 3.25 -3.08 -4.40
N CYS A 16 2.19 -3.87 -4.25
CA CYS A 16 0.83 -3.36 -4.23
C CYS A 16 0.54 -2.52 -2.97
N TRP A 17 -0.53 -1.73 -3.02
CA TRP A 17 -1.06 -1.07 -1.83
C TRP A 17 -1.38 -2.11 -0.75
N SER A 18 -0.78 -1.95 0.42
CA SER A 18 -0.95 -2.88 1.54
C SER A 18 -0.83 -2.16 2.88
N THR A 19 -1.25 -2.84 3.93
CA THR A 19 -1.05 -2.44 5.33
C THR A 19 -0.66 -3.69 6.11
N ASP A 20 0.13 -3.52 7.17
CA ASP A 20 0.44 -4.64 8.05
C ASP A 20 -0.85 -5.27 8.57
N PRO A 21 -1.00 -6.61 8.55
CA PRO A 21 -2.21 -7.31 8.93
C PRO A 21 -2.64 -7.08 10.38
N HIS A 22 -1.72 -6.66 11.24
CA HIS A 22 -1.93 -6.35 12.64
C HIS A 22 -1.75 -4.85 12.95
N ASN A 23 -1.61 -4.00 11.93
CA ASN A 23 -1.30 -2.57 12.02
C ASN A 23 -0.04 -2.27 12.85
N LEU A 24 0.96 -3.15 12.79
CA LEU A 24 2.25 -2.93 13.43
C LEU A 24 3.10 -1.92 12.64
N PRO A 25 4.03 -1.21 13.29
CA PRO A 25 5.01 -0.39 12.60
C PRO A 25 5.85 -1.23 11.64
N TYR A 26 6.16 -0.65 10.47
CA TYR A 26 7.01 -1.26 9.46
C TYR A 26 8.28 -0.42 9.29
N ILE A 27 9.44 -1.08 9.24
CA ILE A 27 10.74 -0.44 9.04
C ILE A 27 11.47 -1.21 7.94
N GLN A 28 12.00 -0.49 6.96
CA GLN A 28 12.80 -1.06 5.89
C GLN A 28 14.13 -0.32 5.76
N TYR A 29 15.21 -1.09 5.65
CA TYR A 29 16.56 -0.58 5.47
C TYR A 29 17.06 -0.95 4.07
N VAL A 30 17.55 0.03 3.32
CA VAL A 30 18.17 -0.18 2.00
C VAL A 30 19.66 -0.40 2.19
N HIS A 31 20.10 -1.66 2.09
CA HIS A 31 21.51 -2.01 2.30
C HIS A 31 22.45 -1.43 1.23
N THR A 32 22.04 -1.50 -0.03
CA THR A 32 22.79 -1.03 -1.20
C THR A 32 21.89 -0.98 -2.43
N GLY A 33 22.36 -0.38 -3.52
CA GLY A 33 21.65 -0.28 -4.79
C GLY A 33 20.98 1.09 -5.00
N ALA A 34 20.01 1.12 -5.91
CA ALA A 34 19.26 2.32 -6.25
C ALA A 34 18.16 2.63 -5.22
N ASP A 35 17.68 3.88 -5.24
CA ASP A 35 16.62 4.35 -4.35
C ASP A 35 15.29 3.61 -4.55
N ILE A 36 14.54 3.47 -3.45
CA ILE A 36 13.18 2.93 -3.45
C ILE A 36 12.19 4.09 -3.30
N ILE A 37 11.16 4.10 -4.15
CA ILE A 37 10.07 5.08 -4.08
C ILE A 37 8.93 4.50 -3.24
N TRP A 38 8.51 5.26 -2.23
CA TRP A 38 7.37 4.92 -1.39
C TRP A 38 6.17 5.81 -1.72
N TYR A 39 4.98 5.27 -1.50
CA TYR A 39 3.75 6.05 -1.44
C TYR A 39 2.99 5.64 -0.19
N CYS A 40 2.59 6.63 0.61
CA CYS A 40 2.04 6.42 1.94
C CYS A 40 0.68 7.11 2.07
N ILE A 41 -0.23 6.47 2.80
CA ILE A 41 -1.54 7.02 3.15
C ILE A 41 -1.64 7.09 4.68
N PRO A 42 -1.97 8.26 5.26
CA PRO A 42 -2.16 8.37 6.70
C PRO A 42 -3.27 7.45 7.20
N LYS A 43 -3.11 6.86 8.39
CA LYS A 43 -4.12 5.96 8.98
C LYS A 43 -5.50 6.60 9.12
N SER A 44 -5.56 7.91 9.36
CA SER A 44 -6.81 8.68 9.44
C SER A 44 -7.62 8.69 8.13
N GLN A 45 -6.97 8.41 6.99
CA GLN A 45 -7.59 8.36 5.66
C GLN A 45 -8.03 6.94 5.26
N ASN A 46 -7.91 5.93 6.14
CA ASN A 46 -8.21 4.53 5.79
C ASN A 46 -9.64 4.34 5.25
N SER A 47 -10.64 4.98 5.88
CA SER A 47 -12.03 4.90 5.44
C SER A 47 -12.22 5.48 4.03
N ARG A 48 -11.65 6.66 3.77
CA ARG A 48 -11.67 7.30 2.44
C ARG A 48 -10.93 6.48 1.40
N PHE A 49 -9.78 5.91 1.76
CA PHE A 49 -9.03 5.01 0.89
C PHE A 49 -9.85 3.77 0.51
N ARG A 50 -10.52 3.14 1.48
CA ARG A 50 -11.42 2.01 1.23
C ARG A 50 -12.55 2.40 0.27
N THR A 51 -13.22 3.54 0.50
CA THR A 51 -14.27 4.03 -0.40
C THR A 51 -13.74 4.25 -1.82
N ALA A 52 -12.61 4.93 -1.96
CA ALA A 52 -11.99 5.18 -3.27
C ALA A 52 -11.64 3.88 -3.99
N MET A 53 -11.06 2.91 -3.28
CA MET A 53 -10.73 1.59 -3.84
C MET A 53 -12.00 0.80 -4.20
N SER A 54 -13.10 0.92 -3.44
CA SER A 54 -14.37 0.29 -3.77
C SER A 54 -14.99 0.84 -5.05
N GLU A 55 -14.76 2.09 -5.37
CA GLU A 55 -15.19 2.68 -6.65
C GLU A 55 -14.26 2.29 -7.80
N LEU A 56 -12.94 2.31 -7.59
CA LEU A 56 -11.95 2.08 -8.64
C LEU A 56 -11.80 0.59 -8.98
N THR A 57 -11.86 -0.28 -7.98
CA THR A 57 -11.57 -1.72 -8.11
C THR A 57 -12.55 -2.58 -7.29
N PRO A 58 -13.87 -2.51 -7.56
CA PRO A 58 -14.89 -3.16 -6.73
C PRO A 58 -14.75 -4.68 -6.64
N SER A 59 -14.32 -5.33 -7.72
CA SER A 59 -14.19 -6.79 -7.80
C SER A 59 -13.06 -7.37 -6.94
N LEU A 60 -12.12 -6.54 -6.50
CA LEU A 60 -10.93 -6.96 -5.74
C LEU A 60 -11.07 -6.72 -4.23
N ILE A 61 -12.17 -6.06 -3.79
CA ILE A 61 -12.40 -5.74 -2.39
C ILE A 61 -13.34 -6.73 -1.75
N THR A 62 -13.02 -7.12 -0.51
CA THR A 62 -13.86 -7.99 0.29
C THR A 62 -14.54 -7.24 1.44
N HIS A 63 -15.69 -7.75 1.90
CA HIS A 63 -16.38 -7.23 3.08
C HIS A 63 -15.76 -7.68 4.42
N LYS A 64 -14.63 -8.40 4.39
CA LYS A 64 -13.94 -8.88 5.59
C LYS A 64 -13.17 -7.74 6.29
N PRO A 65 -12.78 -7.90 7.56
CA PRO A 65 -11.93 -6.91 8.25
C PRO A 65 -10.65 -6.58 7.48
N ARG A 66 -10.03 -7.59 6.86
CA ARG A 66 -8.97 -7.44 5.86
C ARG A 66 -9.58 -7.28 4.48
N TRP A 67 -10.06 -6.08 4.20
CA TRP A 67 -10.82 -5.78 2.97
C TRP A 67 -9.92 -5.73 1.73
N LEU A 68 -8.65 -5.35 1.88
CA LEU A 68 -7.62 -5.36 0.84
C LEU A 68 -6.63 -6.50 1.10
N LYS A 69 -6.47 -7.41 0.14
CA LYS A 69 -5.45 -8.46 0.22
C LYS A 69 -4.10 -7.88 -0.22
N GLU A 70 -3.03 -8.28 0.46
CA GLU A 70 -1.65 -8.00 0.03
C GLU A 70 -1.42 -8.48 -1.40
N ASP A 71 -0.57 -7.75 -2.15
CA ASP A 71 -0.20 -8.05 -3.54
C ASP A 71 -1.37 -8.21 -4.52
N CYS A 72 -2.51 -7.60 -4.22
CA CYS A 72 -3.72 -7.77 -5.03
C CYS A 72 -3.87 -6.71 -6.12
N VAL A 73 -3.56 -5.45 -5.84
CA VAL A 73 -3.93 -4.34 -6.74
C VAL A 73 -3.01 -3.13 -6.61
N MET A 74 -2.61 -2.63 -7.78
CA MET A 74 -1.94 -1.35 -7.94
C MET A 74 -2.90 -0.32 -8.51
N VAL A 75 -2.98 0.84 -7.87
CA VAL A 75 -3.77 1.99 -8.32
C VAL A 75 -2.87 3.22 -8.34
N ASN A 76 -2.99 4.04 -9.38
CA ASN A 76 -2.22 5.27 -9.52
C ASN A 76 -2.49 6.22 -8.32
N PRO A 77 -1.45 6.67 -7.59
CA PRO A 77 -1.58 7.65 -6.51
C PRO A 77 -2.39 8.90 -6.87
N GLN A 78 -2.32 9.35 -8.13
CA GLN A 78 -3.06 10.52 -8.58
C GLN A 78 -4.59 10.30 -8.57
N LEU A 79 -5.07 9.13 -9.00
CA LEU A 79 -6.50 8.79 -8.96
C LEU A 79 -7.02 8.78 -7.52
N LEU A 80 -6.20 8.29 -6.58
CA LEU A 80 -6.54 8.33 -5.16
C LEU A 80 -6.64 9.77 -4.64
N ARG A 81 -5.72 10.66 -5.06
CA ARG A 81 -5.79 12.09 -4.72
C ARG A 81 -7.02 12.77 -5.29
N GLU A 82 -7.39 12.49 -6.53
CA GLU A 82 -8.61 13.00 -7.18
C GLU A 82 -9.88 12.55 -6.44
N LYS A 83 -9.86 11.35 -5.83
CA LYS A 83 -10.91 10.85 -4.94
C LYS A 83 -10.83 11.37 -3.50
N GLY A 84 -9.96 12.34 -3.21
CA GLY A 84 -9.85 12.99 -1.91
C GLY A 84 -9.04 12.22 -0.85
N VAL A 85 -8.28 11.19 -1.26
CA VAL A 85 -7.34 10.47 -0.39
C VAL A 85 -6.01 11.21 -0.38
N LYS A 86 -5.51 11.56 0.82
CA LYS A 86 -4.17 12.14 0.94
C LYS A 86 -3.11 11.05 0.74
N VAL A 87 -2.28 11.21 -0.27
CA VAL A 87 -1.15 10.33 -0.59
C VAL A 87 0.13 11.14 -0.59
N ASP A 88 1.10 10.73 0.23
CA ASP A 88 2.44 11.31 0.33
C ASP A 88 3.48 10.38 -0.33
N ARG A 89 4.65 10.90 -0.70
CA ARG A 89 5.79 10.16 -1.28
C ARG A 89 6.98 10.22 -0.33
#